data_AF-A0A529XIG3-F1
#
_entry.id   AF-A0A529XIG3-F1
#
_cell.length_a   1.000
_cell.length_b   1.000
_cell.length_c   1.000
_cell.angle_alpha   90.00
_cell.angle_beta   90.00
_cell.angle_gamma   90.00
#
_symmetry.space_group_name_H-M   'P 1'
#
loop_
_entity.id
_entity.type
_entity.pdbx_description
1 polymer ?
#
loop_
_entity_poly.entity_id
_entity_poly.type
_entity_poly.pdbx_seq_one_letter_code
_entity_poly.pdbx_strand_id
1 'polypeptide(L)'
;ILIELVTRLGYAFFSIATLSFLGLGIQPPSADWGLAVAEGYGFLTGGKWWVVVFNSGAIVSLVMATNLIAQGIGAFENSER
;
A
#
# COMPACT_ATOMS: atom_id res chain seq x y z
N ILE A 1 7.80 3.30 -21.40
CA ILE A 1 6.35 3.53 -21.18
C ILE A 1 5.78 2.59 -20.12
N LEU A 2 5.97 1.27 -20.23
CA LEU A 2 5.43 0.30 -19.26
C LEU A 2 5.97 0.48 -17.83
N ILE A 3 7.29 0.66 -17.65
CA ILE A 3 7.91 0.88 -16.33
C ILE A 3 7.34 2.13 -15.65
N GLU A 4 7.16 3.20 -16.42
CA GLU A 4 6.59 4.45 -15.92
C GLU A 4 5.14 4.25 -15.46
N LEU A 5 4.34 3.50 -16.24
CA LEU A 5 2.95 3.18 -15.89
C LEU A 5 2.88 2.39 -14.57
N VAL A 6 3.68 1.33 -14.43
CA VAL A 6 3.67 0.48 -13.22
C VAL A 6 4.17 1.27 -12.00
N THR A 7 5.17 2.12 -12.19
CA THR A 7 5.67 3.00 -11.11
C THR A 7 4.59 3.99 -10.66
N ARG A 8 3.89 4.64 -11.60
CA ARG A 8 2.77 5.56 -11.31
C ARG A 8 1.61 4.86 -10.61
N LEU A 9 1.32 3.61 -10.97
CA LEU A 9 0.31 2.80 -10.28
C LEU A 9 0.70 2.54 -8.82
N GLY A 10 1.96 2.21 -8.54
CA GLY A 10 2.45 2.06 -7.16
C GLY A 10 2.23 3.32 -6.32
N TYR A 11 2.53 4.50 -6.89
CA TYR A 11 2.26 5.78 -6.23
C TYR A 11 0.76 6.05 -6.02
N ALA A 12 -0.09 5.67 -6.98
CA ALA A 12 -1.53 5.82 -6.85
C ALA A 12 -2.08 4.97 -5.69
N PHE A 13 -1.65 3.72 -5.58
CA PHE A 13 -2.03 2.84 -4.46
C PHE A 13 -1.58 3.41 -3.11
N PHE A 14 -0.34 3.87 -3.02
CA PHE A 14 0.17 4.52 -1.81
C PHE A 14 -0.65 5.75 -1.42
N SER A 15 -1.02 6.57 -2.41
CA SER A 15 -1.83 7.78 -2.19
C SER A 15 -3.24 7.43 -1.70
N ILE A 16 -3.89 6.43 -2.31
CA ILE A 16 -5.20 5.94 -1.88
C ILE A 16 -5.14 5.44 -0.44
N ALA A 17 -4.15 4.60 -0.11
CA ALA A 17 -3.97 4.09 1.25
C ALA A 17 -3.77 5.23 2.27
N THR A 18 -3.02 6.27 1.89
CA THR A 18 -2.81 7.47 2.71
C THR A 18 -4.11 8.27 2.89
N LEU A 19 -4.92 8.43 1.85
CA LEU A 19 -6.22 9.10 1.96
C LEU A 19 -7.18 8.30 2.83
N SER A 20 -7.22 6.98 2.68
CA SER A 20 -8.03 6.10 3.53
C SER A 20 -7.62 6.18 5.00
N PHE A 21 -6.32 6.25 5.25
CA PHE A 21 -5.77 6.49 6.59
C PHE A 21 -6.21 7.82 7.21
N LEU A 22 -6.33 8.88 6.40
CA LEU A 22 -6.84 10.17 6.85
C LEU A 22 -8.36 10.20 7.05
N GLY A 23 -9.05 9.07 6.85
CA GLY A 23 -10.51 8.96 6.96
C GLY A 23 -11.26 9.40 5.71
N LEU A 24 -10.55 9.63 4.59
CA LEU A 24 -11.13 9.95 3.28
C LEU A 24 -11.35 8.71 2.40
N GLY A 25 -11.26 7.52 3.02
CA GLY A 25 -11.37 6.22 2.37
C GLY A 25 -12.79 5.70 2.25
N ILE A 26 -12.90 4.40 1.95
CA ILE A 26 -14.20 3.74 1.85
C ILE A 26 -14.72 3.48 3.26
N GLN A 27 -15.94 3.93 3.56
CA GLN A 27 -16.53 3.71 4.88
C GLN A 27 -16.92 2.23 5.09
N PRO A 28 -16.97 1.76 6.35
CA PRO A 28 -17.50 0.43 6.68
C PRO A 28 -18.92 0.24 6.10
N PRO A 29 -19.33 -0.98 5.68
CA PRO A 29 -18.79 -2.31 6.02
C PRO A 29 -17.71 -2.85 5.06
N SER A 30 -17.33 -2.08 4.04
CA SER A 30 -16.31 -2.51 3.10
C SER A 30 -14.92 -2.57 3.76
N ALA A 31 -14.11 -3.56 3.38
CA ALA A 31 -12.78 -3.71 3.92
C ALA A 31 -11.82 -2.69 3.30
N ASP A 32 -11.37 -1.71 4.10
CA ASP A 32 -10.35 -0.72 3.73
C ASP A 32 -9.16 -0.82 4.69
N TRP A 33 -8.00 -1.21 4.17
CA TRP A 33 -6.78 -1.39 4.99
C TRP A 33 -6.21 -0.07 5.50
N GLY A 34 -6.36 1.04 4.78
CA GLY A 34 -5.88 2.34 5.23
C GLY A 34 -6.72 2.86 6.39
N LEU A 35 -8.04 2.73 6.28
CA LEU A 35 -8.97 3.06 7.37
C LEU A 35 -8.76 2.14 8.59
N ALA A 36 -8.50 0.84 8.38
CA ALA A 36 -8.22 -0.10 9.46
C ALA A 36 -6.94 0.28 10.26
N VAL A 37 -5.94 0.88 9.62
CA VAL A 37 -4.78 1.45 10.33
C VAL A 37 -5.21 2.65 11.18
N ALA A 38 -6.04 3.55 10.61
CA ALA A 38 -6.53 4.75 11.29
C ALA A 38 -7.35 4.43 12.54
N GLU A 39 -8.28 3.49 12.44
CA GLU A 39 -9.07 2.98 13.57
C GLU A 39 -8.19 2.20 14.56
N GLY A 40 -7.15 1.53 14.05
CA GLY A 40 -6.16 0.78 14.81
C GLY A 40 -5.41 1.60 15.86
N TYR A 41 -5.21 2.90 15.65
CA TYR A 41 -4.45 3.75 16.59
C TYR A 41 -5.06 3.79 17.99
N GLY A 42 -6.39 3.77 18.10
CA GLY A 42 -7.08 3.74 19.38
C GLY A 42 -6.76 2.50 20.22
N PHE A 43 -6.31 1.42 19.57
CA PHE A 43 -5.97 0.16 20.23
C PHE A 43 -4.49 0.04 20.62
N LEU A 44 -3.64 0.99 20.22
CA LEU A 44 -2.21 0.98 20.56
C LEU A 44 -2.00 1.10 22.07
N THR A 45 -2.73 2.01 22.71
CA THR A 45 -2.68 2.22 24.17
C THR A 45 -3.26 1.04 24.94
N GLY A 46 -4.12 0.24 24.32
CA GLY A 46 -4.71 -0.98 24.87
C GLY A 46 -3.85 -2.25 24.68
N GLY A 47 -2.61 -2.11 24.20
CA GLY A 47 -1.68 -3.23 24.00
C GLY A 47 -1.87 -4.02 22.71
N LYS A 48 -2.85 -3.69 21.86
CA LYS A 48 -3.12 -4.37 20.58
C LYS A 48 -2.38 -3.73 19.40
N TRP A 49 -1.09 -3.47 19.59
CA TRP A 49 -0.24 -2.79 18.61
C TRP A 49 -0.15 -3.51 17.26
N TRP A 50 -0.32 -4.84 17.27
CA TRP A 50 -0.26 -5.69 16.09
C TRP A 50 -1.31 -5.30 15.03
N VAL A 51 -2.46 -4.74 15.44
CA VAL A 51 -3.53 -4.32 14.51
C VAL A 51 -3.00 -3.25 13.54
N VAL A 52 -2.25 -2.27 14.05
CA VAL A 52 -1.66 -1.20 13.23
C VAL A 52 -0.48 -1.76 12.41
N VAL A 53 0.39 -2.55 13.04
CA VAL A 53 1.62 -3.05 12.39
C VAL A 53 1.31 -4.00 11.23
N PHE A 54 0.37 -4.94 11.39
CA PHE A 54 0.03 -5.88 10.31
C PHE A 54 -0.65 -5.20 9.12
N ASN A 55 -1.62 -4.32 9.37
CA ASN A 55 -2.29 -3.59 8.28
C ASN A 55 -1.31 -2.66 7.55
N SER A 56 -0.45 -1.94 8.28
CA SER A 56 0.59 -1.10 7.68
C SER A 56 1.60 -1.92 6.88
N GLY A 57 2.03 -3.07 7.42
CA GLY A 57 2.94 -3.99 6.75
C GLY A 57 2.37 -4.57 5.45
N ALA A 58 1.07 -4.85 5.40
CA ALA A 58 0.38 -5.32 4.19
C ALA A 58 0.36 -4.25 3.09
N ILE A 59 0.14 -2.98 3.44
CA ILE A 59 0.20 -1.86 2.48
C ILE A 59 1.62 -1.70 1.94
N VAL A 60 2.63 -1.71 2.83
CA VAL A 60 4.04 -1.58 2.44
C VAL A 60 4.47 -2.73 1.53
N SER A 61 4.10 -3.97 1.85
CA SER A 61 4.48 -5.13 1.04
C SER A 61 3.84 -5.08 -0.35
N LEU A 62 2.60 -4.62 -0.47
CA LEU A 62 1.92 -4.41 -1.75
C LEU A 62 2.66 -3.38 -2.61
N VAL A 63 2.98 -2.22 -2.04
CA VAL A 63 3.72 -1.15 -2.74
C VAL A 63 5.10 -1.66 -3.17
N MET A 64 5.82 -2.34 -2.28
CA MET A 64 7.12 -2.94 -2.59
C MET A 64 7.04 -3.98 -3.71
N ALA A 65 6.05 -4.88 -3.67
CA ALA A 65 5.86 -5.90 -4.70
C ALA A 65 5.63 -5.26 -6.08
N THR A 66 4.77 -4.23 -6.17
CA THR A 66 4.54 -3.52 -7.43
C THR A 66 5.79 -2.80 -7.94
N ASN A 67 6.59 -2.23 -7.03
CA ASN A 67 7.85 -1.59 -7.37
C ASN A 67 8.89 -2.60 -7.90
N LEU A 68 9.02 -3.77 -7.25
CA LEU A 68 9.90 -4.85 -7.69
C LEU A 68 9.49 -5.42 -9.05
N ILE A 69 8.19 -5.56 -9.31
CA ILE A 69 7.68 -5.99 -10.62
C ILE A 69 8.09 -4.99 -11.69
N ALA A 70 7.96 -3.67 -11.44
CA ALA A 70 8.38 -2.64 -12.39
C ALA A 70 9.88 -2.75 -12.72
N GLN A 71 10.71 -2.97 -11.70
CA GLN A 71 12.15 -3.16 -11.85
C GLN A 71 12.49 -4.43 -12.64
N GLY A 72 11.83 -5.56 -12.31
CA GLY A 72 12.06 -6.84 -12.99
C GLY A 72 11.70 -6.80 -14.47
N ILE A 73 10.57 -6.17 -14.81
CA ILE A 73 10.17 -5.94 -16.21
C ILE A 73 11.20 -5.07 -16.94
N GLY A 74 11.65 -3.99 -16.29
CA GLY A 74 12.67 -3.12 -16.89
C GLY A 74 14.02 -3.81 -17.10
N ALA A 75 14.42 -4.68 -16.17
CA ALA A 75 15.64 -5.46 -16.29
C ALA A 75 15.55 -6.49 -17.44
N PHE A 76 14.39 -7.13 -17.62
CA PHE A 76 14.15 -8.06 -18.73
C PHE A 76 14.25 -7.35 -20.09
N GLU A 77 13.60 -6.20 -20.25
CA GLU A 77 13.62 -5.44 -21.52
C GLU A 77 15.04 -4.98 -21.91
N ASN A 78 15.89 -4.66 -20.93
CA ASN A 78 17.29 -4.30 -21.17
C ASN A 78 18.18 -5.49 -21.52
N SER A 79 17.78 -6.73 -21.21
CA SER A 79 18.57 -7.93 -21.52
C SER A 79 18.42 -8.40 -22.96
N GLU A 80 17.38 -7.98 -23.67
CA GLU A 80 17.09 -8.38 -25.05
C GLU A 80 17.54 -7.33 -26.10
N ARG A 81 18.15 -6.22 -25.67
CA ARG A 81 18.75 -5.18 -26.53
C ARG A 81 20.27 -5.24 -26.51
#